data_AF-A0A1H7R4P4-F1
#
_entry.id   AF-A0A1H7R4P4-F1
#
_cell.length_a   1.000
_cell.length_b   1.000
_cell.length_c   1.000
_cell.angle_alpha   90.00
_cell.angle_beta   90.00
_cell.angle_gamma   90.00
#
_symmetry.space_group_name_H-M   'P 1'
#
loop_
_entity.id
_entity.type
_entity.pdbx_description
1 polymer ?
#
loop_
_entity_poly.entity_id
_entity_poly.type
_entity_poly.pdbx_seq_one_letter_code
_entity_poly.pdbx_strand_id
1 'polypeptide(L)'
;MKRSPVLFAGLVLGGLLGLFDVAALPFGDGEHPPFAVAVVGAVLGLVTLGGVVAAWRGRRTGAAAVIVSRLLSGLTAVPAFFADGVPPEAVGGAAVGVVLTLGCIALVAPALRSHA
;
A
#
# COMPACT_ATOMS: atom_id res chain seq x y z
N MET A 1 19.51 4.39 -15.66
CA MET A 1 18.27 5.19 -15.68
C MET A 1 18.47 6.41 -14.80
N LYS A 2 18.36 7.65 -15.34
CA LYS A 2 18.25 8.85 -14.49
C LYS A 2 17.00 8.66 -13.62
N ARG A 3 17.17 8.44 -12.32
CA ARG A 3 16.05 8.14 -11.42
C ARG A 3 15.17 9.39 -11.33
N SER A 4 13.93 9.29 -11.79
CA SER A 4 12.95 10.37 -11.60
C SER A 4 12.74 10.55 -10.09
N PRO A 5 12.90 11.75 -9.53
CA PRO A 5 12.70 12.00 -8.11
C PRO A 5 11.26 11.64 -7.67
N VAL A 6 10.30 11.80 -8.58
CA VAL A 6 8.89 11.43 -8.37
C VAL A 6 8.73 9.92 -8.17
N LEU A 7 9.35 9.11 -9.04
CA LEU A 7 9.29 7.66 -8.91
C LEU A 7 9.99 7.21 -7.62
N PHE A 8 11.14 7.80 -7.30
CA PHE A 8 11.84 7.47 -6.07
C PHE A 8 10.99 7.75 -4.83
N ALA A 9 10.34 8.92 -4.75
CA ALA A 9 9.41 9.26 -3.68
C ALA A 9 8.25 8.26 -3.60
N GLY A 10 7.67 7.88 -4.75
CA GLY A 10 6.60 6.87 -4.81
C GLY A 10 7.04 5.50 -4.29
N LEU A 11 8.25 5.04 -4.62
CA LEU A 11 8.78 3.76 -4.14
C LEU A 11 9.12 3.78 -2.66
N VAL A 12 9.63 4.90 -2.14
CA VAL A 12 9.85 5.08 -0.69
C VAL A 12 8.52 5.04 0.05
N LEU A 13 7.52 5.80 -0.42
CA LEU A 13 6.18 5.79 0.18
C LEU A 13 5.54 4.40 0.13
N GLY A 14 5.59 3.73 -1.02
CA GLY A 14 5.11 2.35 -1.16
C GLY A 14 5.85 1.37 -0.24
N GLY A 15 7.16 1.53 -0.08
CA GLY A 15 7.97 0.74 0.84
C GLY A 15 7.56 0.93 2.29
N LEU A 16 7.33 2.17 2.72
CA LEU A 16 6.85 2.48 4.07
C LEU A 16 5.46 1.93 4.34
N LEU A 17 4.53 2.08 3.38
CA LEU A 17 3.17 1.53 3.48
C LEU A 17 3.18 0.00 3.53
N GLY A 18 3.96 -0.65 2.66
CA GLY A 18 4.08 -2.11 2.66
C GLY A 18 4.74 -2.65 3.93
N LEU A 19 5.72 -1.92 4.49
CA LEU A 19 6.31 -2.26 5.77
C LEU A 19 5.31 -2.10 6.92
N PHE A 20 4.52 -1.02 6.92
CA PHE A 20 3.47 -0.79 7.90
C PHE A 20 2.44 -1.92 7.88
N ASP A 21 1.97 -2.35 6.71
CA ASP A 21 1.01 -3.46 6.57
C ASP A 21 1.54 -4.77 7.18
N VAL A 22 2.83 -5.07 6.98
CA VAL A 22 3.47 -6.27 7.55
C VAL A 22 3.64 -6.13 9.06
N ALA A 23 4.08 -4.96 9.52
CA ALA A 23 4.30 -4.68 10.93
C ALA A 23 2.99 -4.62 11.72
N ALA A 24 1.88 -4.19 11.12
CA ALA A 24 0.60 -4.08 11.79
C ALA A 24 0.07 -5.44 12.30
N LEU A 25 0.37 -6.55 11.61
CA LEU A 25 -0.13 -7.88 11.96
C LEU A 25 0.23 -8.32 13.40
N PRO A 26 1.51 -8.29 13.85
CA PRO A 26 1.86 -8.65 15.23
C PRO A 26 1.44 -7.63 16.30
N PHE A 27 1.08 -6.40 15.94
CA PHE A 27 0.69 -5.34 16.89
C PHE A 27 -0.84 -5.13 16.97
N GLY A 28 -1.62 -5.93 16.25
CA GLY A 28 -3.08 -5.86 16.31
C GLY A 28 -3.63 -6.33 17.66
N ASP A 29 -4.76 -5.75 18.07
CA ASP A 29 -5.54 -6.18 19.23
C ASP A 29 -6.31 -7.50 18.98
N GLY A 30 -6.30 -7.98 17.73
CA GLY A 30 -7.01 -9.19 17.28
C GLY A 30 -8.49 -8.96 16.96
N GLU A 31 -9.01 -7.77 17.22
CA GLU A 31 -10.42 -7.42 17.11
C GLU A 31 -10.66 -6.41 15.98
N HIS A 32 -9.77 -5.42 15.83
CA HIS A 32 -9.86 -4.39 14.80
C HIS A 32 -8.51 -4.11 14.12
N PRO A 33 -8.34 -4.44 12.82
CA PRO A 33 -9.28 -5.14 11.96
C PRO A 33 -9.33 -6.65 12.27
N PRO A 34 -10.38 -7.37 11.81
CA PRO A 34 -10.44 -8.82 11.97
C PRO A 34 -9.16 -9.49 11.49
N PHE A 35 -8.68 -10.52 12.21
CA PHE A 35 -7.39 -11.15 11.93
C PHE A 35 -7.17 -11.54 10.46
N ALA A 36 -8.22 -12.05 9.79
CA ALA A 36 -8.16 -12.38 8.37
C ALA A 36 -7.82 -11.17 7.49
N VAL A 37 -8.37 -9.98 7.79
CA VAL A 37 -8.07 -8.72 7.11
C VAL A 37 -6.64 -8.30 7.39
N ALA A 38 -6.17 -8.43 8.63
CA ALA A 38 -4.78 -8.14 8.98
C ALA A 38 -3.79 -9.03 8.22
N VAL A 39 -4.08 -10.32 8.07
CA VAL A 39 -3.26 -11.26 7.29
C VAL A 39 -3.24 -10.87 5.80
N VAL A 40 -4.40 -10.54 5.21
CA VAL A 40 -4.47 -10.07 3.83
C VAL A 40 -3.64 -8.80 3.66
N GLY A 41 -3.75 -7.85 4.59
CA GLY A 41 -2.95 -6.63 4.64
C GLY A 41 -1.45 -6.95 4.61
N ALA A 42 -0.98 -7.80 5.53
CA ALA A 42 0.44 -8.18 5.60
C ALA A 42 0.95 -8.85 4.32
N VAL A 43 0.16 -9.75 3.71
CA VAL A 43 0.51 -10.39 2.43
C VAL A 43 0.61 -9.35 1.32
N LEU A 44 -0.34 -8.43 1.21
CA LEU A 44 -0.30 -7.33 0.25
C LEU A 44 0.91 -6.42 0.49
N GLY A 45 1.25 -6.17 1.76
CA GLY A 45 2.46 -5.44 2.16
C GLY A 45 3.73 -6.11 1.65
N LEU A 46 3.87 -7.43 1.82
CA LEU A 46 4.99 -8.20 1.26
C LEU A 46 5.05 -8.11 -0.27
N VAL A 47 3.91 -8.17 -0.95
CA VAL A 47 3.83 -7.98 -2.41
C VAL A 47 4.27 -6.57 -2.80
N THR A 48 3.85 -5.54 -2.05
CA THR A 48 4.29 -4.17 -2.26
C THR A 48 5.81 -4.06 -2.11
N LEU A 49 6.39 -4.62 -1.05
CA LEU A 49 7.84 -4.59 -0.81
C LEU A 49 8.63 -5.29 -1.94
N GLY A 50 8.18 -6.47 -2.37
CA GLY A 50 8.78 -7.17 -3.51
C GLY A 50 8.66 -6.37 -4.81
N GLY A 51 7.50 -5.75 -5.05
CA GLY A 51 7.25 -4.85 -6.17
C GLY A 51 8.17 -3.62 -6.16
N VAL A 52 8.36 -3.01 -4.98
CA VAL A 52 9.27 -1.87 -4.77
C VAL A 52 10.70 -2.23 -5.12
N VAL A 53 11.21 -3.39 -4.65
CA VAL A 53 12.55 -3.88 -5.01
C VAL A 53 12.69 -4.12 -6.51
N ALA A 54 11.68 -4.73 -7.14
CA ALA A 54 11.68 -4.96 -8.58
C ALA A 54 11.64 -3.65 -9.38
N ALA A 55 10.84 -2.67 -8.94
CA ALA A 55 10.74 -1.36 -9.57
C ALA A 55 12.02 -0.54 -9.43
N TRP A 56 12.71 -0.62 -8.28
CA TRP A 56 14.04 -0.01 -8.09
C TRP A 56 15.09 -0.59 -9.03
N ARG A 57 14.95 -1.86 -9.42
CA ARG A 57 15.77 -2.53 -10.44
C ARG A 57 15.35 -2.18 -11.87
N GLY A 58 14.36 -1.29 -12.06
CA GLY A 58 13.88 -0.84 -13.36
C GLY A 58 12.83 -1.74 -14.01
N ARG A 59 12.29 -2.74 -13.29
CA ARG A 59 11.29 -3.67 -13.84
C ARG A 59 9.90 -3.05 -13.76
N ARG A 60 9.23 -2.87 -14.90
CA ARG A 60 7.85 -2.34 -14.96
C ARG A 60 6.84 -3.20 -14.21
N THR A 61 7.01 -4.52 -14.22
CA THR A 61 6.17 -5.44 -13.45
C THR A 61 6.26 -5.16 -11.95
N GLY A 62 7.37 -4.61 -11.46
CA GLY A 62 7.50 -4.14 -10.08
C GLY A 62 6.59 -2.95 -9.79
N ALA A 63 6.58 -1.93 -10.66
CA ALA A 63 5.69 -0.78 -10.53
C ALA A 63 4.20 -1.19 -10.58
N ALA A 64 3.86 -2.13 -11.48
CA ALA A 64 2.51 -2.68 -11.56
C ALA A 64 2.12 -3.44 -10.27
N ALA A 65 3.01 -4.26 -9.74
CA ALA A 65 2.78 -4.98 -8.48
C ALA A 65 2.53 -4.03 -7.30
N VAL A 66 3.32 -2.94 -7.20
CA VAL A 66 3.09 -1.89 -6.17
C VAL A 66 1.69 -1.29 -6.33
N ILE A 67 1.31 -0.86 -7.54
CA ILE A 67 0.01 -0.22 -7.76
C ILE A 67 -1.15 -1.16 -7.43
N VAL A 68 -1.11 -2.40 -7.92
CA VAL A 68 -2.18 -3.38 -7.70
C VAL A 68 -2.30 -3.75 -6.23
N SER A 69 -1.18 -4.09 -5.57
CA SER A 69 -1.21 -4.42 -4.14
C SER A 69 -1.68 -3.25 -3.29
N ARG A 70 -1.29 -2.01 -3.64
CA ARG A 70 -1.77 -0.80 -2.96
C ARG A 70 -3.26 -0.56 -3.16
N LEU A 71 -3.79 -0.73 -4.37
CA LEU A 71 -5.23 -0.63 -4.60
C LEU A 71 -6.02 -1.65 -3.79
N LEU A 72 -5.57 -2.92 -3.78
CA LEU A 72 -6.20 -3.97 -2.99
C LEU A 72 -6.15 -3.66 -1.49
N SER A 73 -5.01 -3.18 -0.99
CA SER A 73 -4.86 -2.79 0.43
C SER A 73 -5.73 -1.57 0.78
N GLY A 74 -5.88 -0.61 -0.12
CA GLY A 74 -6.84 0.49 0.06
C GLY A 74 -8.29 0.00 0.12
N LEU A 75 -8.66 -0.99 -0.70
CA LEU A 75 -10.00 -1.58 -0.72
C LEU A 75 -10.34 -2.31 0.58
N THR A 76 -9.36 -2.93 1.25
CA THR A 76 -9.62 -3.59 2.55
C THR A 76 -9.97 -2.60 3.66
N ALA A 77 -9.64 -1.32 3.51
CA ALA A 77 -9.99 -0.26 4.48
C ALA A 77 -11.41 0.27 4.29
N VAL A 78 -12.04 0.06 3.13
CA VAL A 78 -13.36 0.63 2.79
C VAL A 78 -14.47 0.24 3.76
N PRO A 79 -14.59 -1.02 4.23
CA PRO A 79 -15.64 -1.39 5.18
C PRO A 79 -15.60 -0.61 6.51
N ALA A 80 -14.41 -0.13 6.93
CA ALA A 80 -14.26 0.60 8.20
C ALA A 80 -15.04 1.93 8.23
N PHE A 81 -15.39 2.50 7.07
CA PHE A 81 -16.19 3.73 6.99
C PHE A 81 -17.70 3.50 7.19
N PHE A 82 -18.15 2.24 7.13
CA PHE A 82 -19.58 1.91 7.12
C PHE A 82 -19.98 0.92 8.21
N ALA A 83 -19.01 0.22 8.81
CA ALA A 83 -19.27 -0.74 9.87
C ALA A 83 -19.52 -0.03 11.21
N ASP A 84 -20.59 -0.43 11.90
CA ASP A 84 -20.85 -0.01 13.27
C ASP A 84 -19.80 -0.59 14.22
N GLY A 85 -19.49 0.14 15.30
CA GLY A 85 -18.55 -0.30 16.33
C GLY A 85 -17.07 -0.08 16.01
N VAL A 86 -16.72 0.47 14.85
CA VAL A 86 -15.34 0.84 14.51
C VAL A 86 -14.95 2.11 15.27
N PRO A 87 -13.83 2.12 16.03
CA PRO A 87 -13.38 3.30 16.75
C PRO A 87 -13.07 4.49 15.81
N PRO A 88 -13.38 5.75 16.20
CA PRO A 88 -13.14 6.92 15.35
C PRO A 88 -11.69 7.07 14.88
N GLU A 89 -10.73 6.71 15.73
CA GLU A 89 -9.30 6.70 15.42
C GLU A 89 -8.95 5.69 14.31
N ALA A 90 -9.61 4.53 14.27
CA ALA A 90 -9.42 3.53 13.23
C ALA A 90 -10.00 4.01 11.90
N VAL A 91 -11.16 4.68 11.91
CA VAL A 91 -11.73 5.34 10.71
C VAL A 91 -10.80 6.43 10.19
N GLY A 92 -10.24 7.26 11.10
CA GLY A 92 -9.25 8.28 10.76
C GLY A 92 -7.98 7.67 10.14
N GLY A 93 -7.47 6.59 10.73
CA GLY A 93 -6.34 5.82 10.20
C GLY A 93 -6.61 5.25 8.81
N ALA A 94 -7.81 4.69 8.59
CA ALA A 94 -8.24 4.20 7.29
C ALA A 94 -8.27 5.32 6.24
N ALA A 95 -8.80 6.50 6.58
CA ALA A 95 -8.83 7.66 5.67
C ALA A 95 -7.42 8.10 5.26
N VAL A 96 -6.52 8.24 6.23
CA VAL A 96 -5.12 8.58 5.98
C VAL A 96 -4.45 7.53 5.10
N GLY A 97 -4.65 6.24 5.41
CA GLY A 97 -4.11 5.12 4.64
C GLY A 97 -4.56 5.12 3.18
N VAL A 98 -5.84 5.42 2.91
CA VAL A 98 -6.38 5.55 1.55
C VAL A 98 -5.73 6.72 0.81
N VAL A 99 -5.61 7.90 1.44
CA VAL A 99 -4.98 9.07 0.82
C VAL A 99 -3.52 8.80 0.47
N LEU A 100 -2.74 8.22 1.39
CA LEU A 100 -1.34 7.86 1.15
C LEU A 100 -1.20 6.80 0.05
N THR A 101 -2.13 5.83 0.02
CA THR A 101 -2.22 4.81 -1.04
C THR A 101 -2.41 5.45 -2.41
N LEU A 102 -3.37 6.38 -2.54
CA LEU A 102 -3.61 7.10 -3.79
C LEU A 102 -2.41 7.96 -4.20
N GLY A 103 -1.79 8.65 -3.24
CA GLY A 103 -0.56 9.40 -3.47
C GLY A 103 0.57 8.51 -3.99
N CYS A 104 0.80 7.35 -3.37
CA CYS A 104 1.77 6.36 -3.84
C CYS A 104 1.49 5.93 -5.28
N ILE A 105 0.23 5.59 -5.60
CA ILE A 105 -0.16 5.18 -6.95
C ILE A 105 0.11 6.29 -7.95
N ALA A 106 -0.26 7.54 -7.65
CA ALA A 106 -0.04 8.68 -8.52
C ALA A 106 1.45 8.93 -8.81
N LEU A 107 2.32 8.75 -7.81
CA LEU A 107 3.78 8.89 -7.95
C LEU A 107 4.43 7.75 -8.76
N VAL A 108 3.90 6.53 -8.67
CA VAL A 108 4.44 5.34 -9.34
C VAL A 108 3.88 5.16 -10.76
N ALA A 109 2.63 5.54 -11.01
CA ALA A 109 1.93 5.33 -12.28
C ALA A 109 2.67 5.79 -13.55
N PRO A 110 3.42 6.93 -13.56
CA PRO A 110 4.19 7.33 -14.73
C PRO A 110 5.22 6.28 -15.20
N ALA A 111 5.72 5.43 -14.29
CA ALA A 111 6.69 4.39 -14.64
C ALA A 111 6.09 3.31 -15.57
N LEU A 112 4.76 3.15 -15.59
CA LEU A 112 4.08 2.23 -16.50
C LEU A 112 4.00 2.76 -17.93
N ARG A 113 4.14 4.08 -18.14
CA ARG A 113 3.93 4.75 -19.43
C ARG A 113 5.13 4.70 -20.38
N SER A 114 6.22 4.00 -20.08
CA SER A 114 7.39 4.06 -20.97
C SER A 114 7.11 3.39 -22.34
N HIS A 115 7.43 4.08 -23.43
CA HIS A 115 7.52 3.67 -24.84
C HIS A 115 6.77 2.41 -25.33
N ALA A 116 5.61 2.63 -25.96
CA ALA A 116 5.32 2.03 -27.27
C ALA A 116 6.07 2.82 -28.36
#